data_AF-Q01WD1-F1
#
_entry.id   AF-Q01WD1-F1
#
_cell.length_a   1.000
_cell.length_b   1.000
_cell.length_c   1.000
_cell.angle_alpha   90.00
_cell.angle_beta   90.00
_cell.angle_gamma   90.00
#
_symmetry.space_group_name_H-M   'P 1'
#
loop_
_entity.id
_entity.type
_entity.pdbx_description
1 polymer ?
#
loop_
_entity_poly.entity_id
_entity_poly.type
_entity_poly.pdbx_seq_one_letter_code
_entity_poly.pdbx_strand_id
1 'polypeptide(L)'
;MPDLKALQGTWKIVSLEMDGSAMPSGEASIIVKGSRFTTTAMGGEYSGAIEVDETTSPKSFNLRFDAGPETGNTSYGIYELSRDSWKICLTLRGGKRPTTFATTLGSGLALETLQRVTGANTKAGKAKSATPLAPLPGEPAPELAGEWSMVSAIMSGKPLEPQYVRMGKRIATASELQVKIGPQAVLKAAYAVERTSAPKAMNYRLADGRVQAGIWELDGRQLRTCFASPGQPRPTEFASARGDGRTFTVWTK
;
A
#
# COMPACT_ATOMS: atom_id res chain seq x y z
N MET A 1 -1.15 5.12 -31.66
CA MET A 1 -0.82 4.57 -30.33
C MET A 1 -1.94 3.64 -29.87
N PRO A 2 -2.00 2.39 -30.37
CA PRO A 2 -2.90 1.36 -29.88
C PRO A 2 -2.84 1.15 -28.36
N ASP A 3 -1.66 1.22 -27.75
CA ASP A 3 -1.51 0.99 -26.31
C ASP A 3 -2.08 2.15 -25.50
N LEU A 4 -2.00 3.40 -25.97
CA LEU A 4 -2.67 4.52 -25.28
C LEU A 4 -4.20 4.32 -25.25
N LYS A 5 -4.78 3.78 -26.33
CA LYS A 5 -6.20 3.42 -26.36
C LYS A 5 -6.50 2.26 -25.40
N ALA A 6 -5.61 1.27 -25.32
CA ALA A 6 -5.75 0.15 -24.38
C ALA A 6 -5.59 0.59 -22.92
N LEU A 7 -4.78 1.60 -22.63
CA LEU A 7 -4.59 2.13 -21.27
C LEU A 7 -5.78 2.93 -20.74
N GLN A 8 -6.72 3.34 -21.60
CA GLN A 8 -7.89 4.11 -21.16
C GLN A 8 -8.68 3.40 -20.06
N GLY A 9 -9.16 4.18 -19.09
CA GLY A 9 -9.95 3.71 -17.96
C GLY A 9 -9.21 3.74 -16.64
N THR A 10 -9.71 2.99 -15.66
CA THR A 10 -9.20 2.97 -14.29
C THR A 10 -8.42 1.69 -14.03
N TRP A 11 -7.27 1.84 -13.39
CA TRP A 11 -6.34 0.78 -13.01
C TRP A 11 -6.08 0.85 -11.52
N LYS A 12 -6.23 -0.27 -10.81
CA LYS A 12 -5.96 -0.37 -9.39
C LYS A 12 -4.56 -0.94 -9.17
N ILE A 13 -3.77 -0.33 -8.29
CA ILE A 13 -2.43 -0.83 -7.93
C ILE A 13 -2.60 -2.04 -6.99
N VAL A 14 -2.22 -3.23 -7.46
CA VAL A 14 -2.31 -4.49 -6.71
C VAL A 14 -0.97 -4.91 -6.10
N SER A 15 0.13 -4.39 -6.63
CA SER A 15 1.47 -4.58 -6.08
C SER A 15 2.29 -3.31 -6.29
N LEU A 16 3.02 -2.88 -5.27
CA LEU A 16 3.95 -1.75 -5.32
C LEU A 16 5.25 -2.17 -4.64
N GLU A 17 6.35 -1.98 -5.34
CA GLU A 17 7.71 -2.13 -4.81
C GLU A 17 8.46 -0.82 -5.09
N MET A 18 9.11 -0.26 -4.08
CA MET A 18 9.94 0.94 -4.20
C MET A 18 11.33 0.63 -3.64
N ASP A 19 12.37 0.90 -4.41
CA ASP A 19 13.77 0.68 -4.01
C ASP A 19 14.04 -0.72 -3.40
N GLY A 20 13.52 -1.76 -4.04
CA GLY A 20 13.65 -3.16 -3.63
C GLY A 20 12.80 -3.53 -2.42
N SER A 21 11.93 -2.64 -1.93
CA SER A 21 11.08 -2.85 -0.77
C SER A 21 9.62 -2.89 -1.17
N ALA A 22 8.93 -3.98 -0.81
CA ALA A 22 7.50 -4.12 -1.03
C ALA A 22 6.74 -3.13 -0.15
N MET A 23 5.87 -2.34 -0.77
CA MET A 23 5.11 -1.29 -0.12
C MET A 23 3.61 -1.63 -0.18
N PRO A 24 2.82 -1.29 0.85
CA PRO A 24 1.39 -1.46 0.79
C PRO A 24 0.81 -0.56 -0.31
N SER A 25 0.18 -1.15 -1.33
CA SER A 25 -0.41 -0.40 -2.45
C SER A 25 -1.68 0.40 -2.07
N GLY A 26 -2.30 0.09 -0.93
CA GLY A 26 -3.48 0.81 -0.42
C GLY A 26 -4.66 0.82 -1.40
N GLU A 27 -5.41 1.93 -1.42
CA GLU A 27 -6.47 2.19 -2.41
C GLU A 27 -5.97 2.91 -3.66
N ALA A 28 -4.66 2.83 -3.95
CA ALA A 28 -4.07 3.60 -5.03
C ALA A 28 -4.57 3.15 -6.41
N SER A 29 -4.85 4.14 -7.26
CA SER A 29 -5.35 3.92 -8.61
C SER A 29 -4.81 4.95 -9.60
N ILE A 30 -4.70 4.53 -10.86
CA ILE A 30 -4.37 5.37 -12.00
C ILE A 30 -5.56 5.40 -12.94
N ILE A 31 -6.04 6.59 -13.26
CA ILE A 31 -7.09 6.84 -14.24
C ILE A 31 -6.43 7.46 -15.47
N VAL A 32 -6.61 6.84 -16.64
CA VAL A 32 -6.10 7.35 -17.91
C VAL A 32 -7.28 7.79 -18.78
N LYS A 33 -7.27 9.06 -19.19
CA LYS A 33 -8.27 9.68 -20.07
C LYS A 33 -7.59 10.51 -21.16
N GLY A 34 -7.74 10.09 -22.41
CA GLY A 34 -6.96 10.61 -23.52
C GLY A 34 -5.46 10.41 -23.28
N SER A 35 -4.69 11.48 -23.39
CA SER A 35 -3.27 11.53 -23.06
C SER A 35 -3.00 12.03 -21.63
N ARG A 36 -4.00 12.00 -20.74
CA ARG A 36 -3.86 12.45 -19.36
C ARG A 36 -3.99 11.30 -18.39
N PHE A 37 -3.24 11.38 -17.30
CA PHE A 37 -3.39 10.50 -16.17
C PHE A 37 -3.73 11.30 -14.91
N THR A 38 -4.46 10.67 -14.02
CA THR A 38 -4.64 11.07 -12.63
C THR A 38 -4.30 9.86 -11.78
N THR A 39 -3.38 10.01 -10.83
CA THR A 39 -3.05 8.96 -9.87
C THR A 39 -3.30 9.44 -8.46
N THR A 40 -3.89 8.56 -7.67
CA THR A 40 -4.09 8.71 -6.23
C THR A 40 -3.12 7.76 -5.53
N ALA A 41 -1.84 8.05 -5.60
CA ALA A 41 -0.80 7.31 -4.89
C ALA A 41 -0.26 8.17 -3.75
N MET A 42 0.44 7.59 -2.77
CA MET A 42 1.27 8.35 -1.81
C MET A 42 0.59 9.51 -1.04
N GLY A 43 -0.75 9.51 -0.91
CA GLY A 43 -1.49 10.51 -0.12
C GLY A 43 -1.71 11.85 -0.81
N GLY A 44 -1.47 11.94 -2.12
CA GLY A 44 -1.77 13.11 -2.95
C GLY A 44 -2.44 12.71 -4.26
N GLU A 45 -3.20 13.64 -4.83
CA GLU A 45 -3.60 13.54 -6.23
C GLU A 45 -2.48 14.10 -7.09
N TYR A 46 -2.00 13.31 -8.02
CA TYR A 46 -1.04 13.72 -9.04
C TYR A 46 -1.74 13.64 -10.37
N SER A 47 -1.56 14.65 -11.20
CA SER A 47 -2.04 14.59 -12.57
C SER A 47 -0.96 15.01 -13.53
N GLY A 48 -1.13 14.60 -14.78
CA GLY A 48 -0.17 14.92 -15.80
C GLY A 48 -0.52 14.38 -17.17
N ALA A 49 0.46 14.48 -18.05
CA ALA A 49 0.42 13.90 -19.38
C ALA A 49 1.12 12.53 -19.38
N ILE A 50 0.51 11.56 -20.05
CA ILE A 50 1.10 10.25 -20.33
C ILE A 50 1.45 10.17 -21.83
N GLU A 51 2.68 9.79 -22.11
CA GLU A 51 3.17 9.51 -23.46
C GLU A 51 3.65 8.07 -23.51
N VAL A 52 3.23 7.32 -24.52
CA VAL A 52 3.65 5.93 -24.71
C VAL A 52 4.38 5.77 -26.02
N ASP A 53 5.44 4.98 -25.98
CA ASP A 53 6.20 4.54 -27.13
C ASP A 53 6.22 3.01 -27.16
N GLU A 54 5.50 2.48 -28.14
CA GLU A 54 5.31 1.05 -28.38
C GLU A 54 6.43 0.44 -29.23
N THR A 55 7.31 1.27 -29.78
CA THR A 55 8.37 0.85 -30.70
C THR A 55 9.63 0.38 -29.99
N THR A 56 9.75 0.67 -28.70
CA THR A 56 10.86 0.26 -27.85
C THR A 56 10.63 -1.12 -27.22
N SER A 57 11.72 -1.80 -26.87
CA SER A 57 11.68 -3.10 -26.19
C SER A 57 12.63 -3.10 -24.99
N PRO A 58 12.12 -3.14 -23.74
CA PRO A 58 10.70 -3.11 -23.36
C PRO A 58 9.97 -1.83 -23.78
N LYS A 59 8.64 -1.89 -23.97
CA LYS A 59 7.85 -0.70 -24.32
C LYS A 59 8.00 0.38 -23.26
N SER A 60 7.97 1.64 -23.65
CA SER A 60 8.36 2.74 -22.77
C SER A 60 7.32 3.84 -22.66
N PHE A 61 7.26 4.53 -21.53
CA PHE A 61 6.32 5.64 -21.32
C PHE A 61 6.94 6.79 -20.51
N ASN A 62 6.36 7.98 -20.63
CA ASN A 62 6.71 9.14 -19.82
C ASN A 62 5.47 9.59 -19.05
N LEU A 63 5.65 9.95 -17.78
CA LEU A 63 4.65 10.67 -17.00
C LEU A 63 5.21 12.04 -16.68
N ARG A 64 4.63 13.07 -17.30
CA ARG A 64 4.96 14.46 -17.00
C ARG A 64 3.92 15.02 -16.04
N PHE A 65 4.33 15.36 -14.83
CA PHE A 65 3.44 15.83 -13.79
C PHE A 65 3.20 17.34 -13.92
N ASP A 66 1.94 17.75 -13.90
CA ASP A 66 1.52 19.15 -13.89
C ASP A 66 0.73 19.57 -12.64
N ALA A 67 0.35 18.60 -11.79
CA ALA A 67 -0.18 18.84 -10.45
C ALA A 67 0.34 17.81 -9.45
N GLY A 68 0.39 18.21 -8.18
CA GLY A 68 0.88 17.40 -7.05
C GLY A 68 2.32 17.72 -6.66
N PRO A 69 2.87 17.04 -5.63
CA PRO A 69 4.23 17.27 -5.14
C PRO A 69 5.35 17.18 -6.20
N GLU A 70 5.11 16.42 -7.27
CA GLU A 70 6.07 16.21 -8.36
C GLU A 70 5.85 17.14 -9.57
N THR A 71 5.08 18.22 -9.42
CA THR A 71 4.80 19.17 -10.50
C THR A 71 6.08 19.68 -11.16
N GLY A 72 6.14 19.58 -12.50
CA GLY A 72 7.31 19.97 -13.30
C GLY A 72 8.30 18.84 -13.57
N ASN A 73 8.23 17.74 -12.81
CA ASN A 73 9.09 16.57 -13.01
C ASN A 73 8.52 15.62 -14.07
N THR A 74 9.41 14.78 -14.61
CA THR A 74 9.04 13.68 -15.52
C THR A 74 9.59 12.36 -15.01
N SER A 75 8.70 11.39 -14.80
CA SER A 75 9.08 10.01 -14.56
C SER A 75 9.24 9.27 -15.88
N TYR A 76 10.34 8.55 -16.01
CA TYR A 76 10.63 7.71 -17.17
C TYR A 76 10.41 6.26 -16.79
N GLY A 77 9.67 5.52 -17.61
CA GLY A 77 9.36 4.13 -17.28
C GLY A 77 9.29 3.19 -18.48
N ILE A 78 9.23 1.91 -18.16
CA ILE A 78 8.91 0.84 -19.08
C ILE A 78 7.63 0.16 -18.64
N TYR A 79 6.89 -0.40 -19.59
CA TYR A 79 5.62 -1.04 -19.32
C TYR A 79 5.42 -2.32 -20.12
N GLU A 80 4.68 -3.23 -19.52
CA GLU A 80 4.07 -4.38 -20.16
C GLU A 80 2.55 -4.25 -19.98
N LEU A 81 1.84 -4.26 -21.10
CA LEU A 81 0.39 -4.14 -21.11
C LEU A 81 -0.22 -5.42 -21.70
N SER A 82 -1.16 -5.98 -20.94
CA SER A 82 -2.09 -7.00 -21.39
C SER A 82 -3.52 -6.46 -21.31
N ARG A 83 -4.52 -7.30 -21.61
CA ARG A 83 -5.93 -6.89 -21.56
C ARG A 83 -6.31 -6.31 -20.20
N ASP A 84 -5.98 -7.02 -19.12
CA ASP A 84 -6.44 -6.69 -17.75
C ASP A 84 -5.31 -6.44 -16.75
N SER A 85 -4.05 -6.66 -17.14
CA SER A 85 -2.88 -6.41 -16.30
C SER A 85 -1.94 -5.39 -16.96
N TRP A 86 -1.50 -4.41 -16.19
CA TRP A 86 -0.54 -3.40 -16.58
C TRP A 86 0.61 -3.40 -15.56
N LYS A 87 1.81 -3.74 -16.02
CA LYS A 87 3.01 -3.76 -15.18
C LYS A 87 3.91 -2.61 -15.62
N ILE A 88 4.38 -1.80 -14.68
CA ILE A 88 5.24 -0.65 -14.95
C ILE A 88 6.44 -0.64 -14.03
N CYS A 89 7.58 -0.21 -14.56
CA CYS A 89 8.76 0.14 -13.77
C CYS A 89 9.16 1.57 -14.14
N LEU A 90 9.21 2.48 -13.18
CA LEU A 90 9.44 3.91 -13.42
C LEU A 90 10.41 4.53 -12.41
N THR A 91 11.00 5.66 -12.80
CA THR A 91 11.84 6.44 -11.91
C THR A 91 11.03 7.33 -10.96
N LEU A 92 11.36 7.30 -9.67
CA LEU A 92 10.70 8.09 -8.64
C LEU A 92 11.06 9.59 -8.68
N ARG A 93 12.27 9.93 -9.14
CA ARG A 93 12.82 11.29 -9.14
C ARG A 93 13.47 11.69 -10.47
N GLY A 94 12.91 11.21 -11.59
CA GLY A 94 13.53 11.35 -12.91
C GLY A 94 14.81 10.52 -13.06
N GLY A 95 15.68 10.87 -14.00
CA GLY A 95 16.93 10.11 -14.26
C GLY A 95 16.83 9.11 -15.41
N LYS A 96 17.64 8.05 -15.37
CA LYS A 96 17.74 7.10 -16.49
C LYS A 96 16.53 6.15 -16.52
N ARG A 97 15.92 6.01 -17.69
CA ARG A 97 14.83 5.04 -17.92
C ARG A 97 15.28 3.61 -17.54
N PRO A 98 14.46 2.85 -16.80
CA PRO A 98 14.74 1.44 -16.53
C PRO A 98 14.80 0.62 -17.80
N THR A 99 15.59 -0.45 -17.81
CA THR A 99 15.65 -1.42 -18.92
C THR A 99 15.06 -2.78 -18.54
N THR A 100 14.78 -3.01 -17.26
CA THR A 100 14.22 -4.26 -16.72
C THR A 100 13.14 -3.98 -15.68
N PHE A 101 12.20 -4.91 -15.52
CA PHE A 101 11.14 -4.83 -14.52
C PHE A 101 11.61 -5.32 -13.15
N ALA A 102 12.58 -4.63 -12.57
CA ALA A 102 13.12 -4.91 -11.26
C ALA A 102 13.49 -3.61 -10.55
N THR A 103 13.40 -3.61 -9.22
CA THR A 103 13.98 -2.55 -8.40
C THR A 103 15.02 -3.15 -7.47
N THR A 104 16.04 -2.36 -7.15
CA THR A 104 17.07 -2.69 -6.16
C THR A 104 17.18 -1.56 -5.16
N LEU A 105 17.78 -1.84 -4.00
CA LEU A 105 17.97 -0.82 -2.98
C LEU A 105 18.73 0.39 -3.55
N GLY A 106 18.16 1.59 -3.40
CA GLY A 106 18.73 2.85 -3.88
C GLY A 106 18.72 3.03 -5.40
N SER A 107 17.96 2.22 -6.14
CA SER A 107 17.82 2.36 -7.60
C SER A 107 17.06 3.62 -8.02
N GLY A 108 16.29 4.22 -7.12
CA GLY A 108 15.35 5.30 -7.39
C GLY A 108 14.16 4.84 -8.24
N LEU A 109 13.82 3.54 -8.21
CA LEU A 109 12.80 2.93 -9.05
C LEU A 109 11.60 2.46 -8.24
N ALA A 110 10.43 2.55 -8.87
CA ALA A 110 9.21 1.90 -8.43
C ALA A 110 8.75 0.87 -9.48
N LEU A 111 8.44 -0.34 -9.02
CA LEU A 111 7.82 -1.39 -9.81
C LEU A 111 6.38 -1.57 -9.32
N GLU A 112 5.44 -1.36 -10.22
CA GLU A 112 4.01 -1.46 -9.93
C GLU A 112 3.36 -2.53 -10.82
N THR A 113 2.40 -3.25 -10.24
CA THR A 113 1.49 -4.09 -11.00
C THR A 113 0.08 -3.59 -10.76
N LEU A 114 -0.64 -3.30 -11.84
CA LEU A 114 -1.97 -2.74 -11.83
C LEU A 114 -2.95 -3.66 -12.54
N GLN A 115 -4.20 -3.65 -12.07
CA GLN A 115 -5.29 -4.42 -12.66
C GLN A 115 -6.42 -3.52 -13.13
N ARG A 116 -6.96 -3.79 -14.32
CA ARG A 116 -8.04 -3.00 -14.91
C ARG A 116 -9.32 -3.12 -14.10
N VAL A 117 -10.00 -1.99 -13.90
CA VAL A 117 -11.35 -1.95 -13.38
C VAL A 117 -12.34 -2.04 -14.55
N THR A 118 -12.83 -3.25 -14.86
CA THR A 118 -13.94 -3.45 -15.80
C THR A 118 -15.29 -3.35 -15.08
N GLY A 119 -16.42 -3.26 -15.78
CA GLY A 119 -17.76 -3.18 -15.16
C GLY A 119 -18.14 -4.36 -14.22
N ALA A 120 -17.36 -5.45 -14.23
CA ALA A 120 -17.45 -6.53 -13.26
C ALA A 120 -16.71 -6.20 -11.92
N ASN A 121 -15.81 -5.22 -11.96
CA ASN A 121 -14.96 -4.74 -10.87
C ASN A 121 -15.31 -3.29 -10.41
N THR A 122 -16.37 -2.68 -10.96
CA THR A 122 -16.92 -1.37 -10.54
C THR A 122 -17.87 -1.42 -9.34
N LYS A 123 -17.89 -2.51 -8.56
CA LYS A 123 -18.53 -2.48 -7.24
C LYS A 123 -17.59 -1.87 -6.19
N ALA A 124 -17.31 -0.59 -6.33
CA ALA A 124 -17.11 0.29 -5.19
C ALA A 124 -18.07 1.47 -5.38
N GLY A 125 -19.12 1.54 -4.56
CA GLY A 125 -20.03 2.69 -4.55
C GLY A 125 -21.53 2.43 -4.60
N LYS A 126 -22.01 1.22 -4.35
CA LYS A 126 -23.25 1.05 -3.59
C LYS A 126 -22.95 0.02 -2.53
N ALA A 127 -23.17 0.39 -1.26
CA ALA A 127 -23.36 -0.57 -0.19
C ALA A 127 -24.45 -1.55 -0.66
N LYS A 128 -24.03 -2.64 -1.31
CA LYS A 128 -24.89 -3.81 -1.47
C LYS A 128 -24.97 -4.34 -0.07
N SER A 129 -26.15 -4.18 0.53
CA SER A 129 -26.59 -4.75 1.79
C SER A 129 -25.67 -5.89 2.16
N ALA A 130 -24.69 -5.58 3.00
CA ALA A 130 -23.73 -6.56 3.45
C ALA A 130 -24.59 -7.65 4.08
N THR A 131 -24.50 -8.88 3.59
CA THR A 131 -24.60 -9.99 4.52
C THR A 131 -23.69 -9.59 5.67
N PRO A 132 -24.19 -9.38 6.90
CA PRO A 132 -23.38 -8.82 7.98
C PRO A 132 -22.07 -9.59 8.02
N LEU A 133 -20.95 -8.93 7.70
CA LEU A 133 -19.65 -9.56 7.82
C LEU A 133 -19.57 -10.03 9.26
N ALA A 134 -19.31 -11.33 9.45
CA ALA A 134 -19.27 -11.92 10.78
C ALA A 134 -18.44 -11.01 11.71
N PRO A 135 -18.90 -10.72 12.94
CA PRO A 135 -18.16 -9.89 13.87
C PRO A 135 -16.68 -10.32 13.97
N LEU A 136 -15.76 -9.37 14.07
CA LEU A 136 -14.36 -9.74 14.34
C LEU A 136 -14.33 -10.49 15.67
N PRO A 137 -13.70 -11.67 15.75
CA PRO A 137 -13.52 -12.34 17.04
C PRO A 137 -12.68 -11.47 17.97
N GLY A 138 -13.19 -11.26 19.18
CA GLY A 138 -12.55 -10.48 20.23
C GLY A 138 -13.38 -9.28 20.69
N GLU A 139 -12.76 -8.45 21.51
CA GLU A 139 -13.35 -7.28 22.15
C GLU A 139 -12.74 -5.98 21.56
N PRO A 140 -13.44 -4.85 21.64
CA PRO A 140 -12.83 -3.53 21.47
C PRO A 140 -11.65 -3.32 22.43
N ALA A 141 -10.70 -2.46 22.06
CA ALA A 141 -9.55 -2.07 22.89
C ALA A 141 -9.44 -0.54 23.06
N PRO A 142 -10.22 0.08 23.95
CA PRO A 142 -10.10 1.50 24.29
C PRO A 142 -8.68 1.89 24.75
N GLU A 143 -7.93 0.98 25.36
CA GLU A 143 -6.55 1.19 25.80
C GLU A 143 -5.58 1.45 24.64
N LEU A 144 -5.93 1.02 23.43
CA LEU A 144 -5.14 1.25 22.22
C LEU A 144 -5.58 2.49 21.43
N ALA A 145 -6.59 3.21 21.91
CA ALA A 145 -7.10 4.41 21.27
C ALA A 145 -6.14 5.61 21.45
N GLY A 146 -6.22 6.54 20.50
CA GLY A 146 -5.42 7.75 20.43
C GLY A 146 -4.49 7.79 19.22
N GLU A 147 -3.69 8.83 19.17
CA GLU A 147 -2.62 8.99 18.19
C GLU A 147 -1.31 8.44 18.76
N TRP A 148 -0.61 7.65 17.96
CA TRP A 148 0.67 7.05 18.29
C TRP A 148 1.70 7.40 17.22
N SER A 149 2.94 7.62 17.62
CA SER A 149 4.07 7.82 16.71
C SER A 149 4.82 6.51 16.52
N MET A 150 5.21 6.21 15.28
CA MET A 150 5.95 4.99 14.97
C MET A 150 7.36 5.08 15.56
N VAL A 151 7.77 4.03 16.27
CA VAL A 151 9.14 3.86 16.79
C VAL A 151 9.94 2.98 15.84
N SER A 152 9.33 1.89 15.35
CA SER A 152 9.95 1.03 14.35
C SER A 152 8.88 0.25 13.57
N ALA A 153 9.26 -0.16 12.36
CA ALA A 153 8.49 -1.09 11.55
C ALA A 153 9.45 -2.02 10.80
N ILE A 154 9.18 -3.32 10.81
CA ILE A 154 9.90 -4.35 10.07
C ILE A 154 8.86 -5.12 9.25
N MET A 155 9.01 -5.11 7.94
CA MET A 155 8.10 -5.74 6.98
C MET A 155 8.83 -6.84 6.23
N SER A 156 8.43 -8.09 6.44
CA SER A 156 9.08 -9.28 5.86
C SER A 156 10.60 -9.27 6.05
N GLY A 157 11.05 -8.94 7.26
CA GLY A 157 12.46 -8.84 7.66
C GLY A 157 13.19 -7.58 7.21
N LYS A 158 12.51 -6.64 6.54
CA LYS A 158 13.11 -5.38 6.09
C LYS A 158 12.68 -4.23 7.01
N PRO A 159 13.61 -3.54 7.70
CA PRO A 159 13.26 -2.38 8.50
C PRO A 159 12.83 -1.23 7.59
N LEU A 160 11.76 -0.54 7.97
CA LEU A 160 11.32 0.66 7.30
C LEU A 160 12.34 1.79 7.51
N GLU A 161 12.59 2.60 6.47
CA GLU A 161 13.62 3.64 6.54
C GLU A 161 13.30 4.70 7.63
N PRO A 162 14.34 5.30 8.25
CA PRO A 162 14.16 6.26 9.33
C PRO A 162 13.25 7.45 8.99
N GLN A 163 13.28 7.92 7.74
CA GLN A 163 12.41 9.02 7.29
C GLN A 163 10.92 8.68 7.38
N TYR A 164 10.55 7.47 6.96
CA TYR A 164 9.16 7.01 7.00
C TYR A 164 8.72 6.67 8.42
N VAL A 165 9.62 6.14 9.26
CA VAL A 165 9.36 5.94 10.70
C VAL A 165 9.03 7.27 11.37
N ARG A 166 9.82 8.33 11.15
CA ARG A 166 9.55 9.67 11.71
C ARG A 166 8.20 10.25 11.30
N MET A 167 7.74 9.92 10.09
CA MET A 167 6.47 10.37 9.55
C MET A 167 5.30 9.43 9.91
N GLY A 168 5.58 8.31 10.58
CA GLY A 168 4.60 7.26 10.86
C GLY A 168 3.68 7.61 12.03
N LYS A 169 2.37 7.59 11.76
CA LYS A 169 1.32 7.87 12.75
C LYS A 169 0.27 6.77 12.74
N ARG A 170 -0.12 6.26 13.91
CA ARG A 170 -1.28 5.38 14.08
C ARG A 170 -2.36 6.15 14.82
N ILE A 171 -3.49 6.40 14.18
CA ILE A 171 -4.66 7.06 14.77
C ILE A 171 -5.73 6.00 14.98
N ALA A 172 -6.10 5.73 16.21
CA ALA A 172 -7.01 4.64 16.55
C ALA A 172 -8.15 5.07 17.47
N THR A 173 -9.33 4.48 17.26
CA THR A 173 -10.42 4.37 18.22
C THR A 173 -10.31 3.03 18.95
N ALA A 174 -11.32 2.64 19.73
CA ALA A 174 -11.35 1.34 20.39
C ALA A 174 -11.47 0.15 19.43
N SER A 175 -11.96 0.35 18.19
CA SER A 175 -12.22 -0.75 17.26
C SER A 175 -11.80 -0.47 15.82
N GLU A 176 -11.27 0.71 15.54
CA GLU A 176 -10.82 1.10 14.21
C GLU A 176 -9.51 1.84 14.30
N LEU A 177 -8.70 1.75 13.25
CA LEU A 177 -7.48 2.52 13.14
C LEU A 177 -7.16 2.89 11.71
N GLN A 178 -6.32 3.91 11.62
CA GLN A 178 -5.62 4.30 10.42
C GLN A 178 -4.13 4.43 10.74
N VAL A 179 -3.28 3.83 9.92
CA VAL A 179 -1.84 4.12 9.91
C VAL A 179 -1.56 5.06 8.75
N LYS A 180 -0.84 6.13 9.03
CA LYS A 180 -0.34 7.09 8.07
C LYS A 180 1.18 7.11 8.05
N ILE A 181 1.76 7.34 6.88
CA ILE A 181 3.16 7.75 6.69
C ILE A 181 3.10 9.12 6.01
N GLY A 182 3.36 10.18 6.75
CA GLY A 182 3.16 11.56 6.27
C GLY A 182 1.67 11.83 6.00
N PRO A 183 1.31 12.42 4.84
CA PRO A 183 -0.09 12.67 4.49
C PRO A 183 -0.85 11.38 4.11
N GLN A 184 -0.14 10.30 3.77
CA GLN A 184 -0.75 9.10 3.21
C GLN A 184 -1.27 8.16 4.27
N ALA A 185 -2.53 7.70 4.11
CA ALA A 185 -3.04 6.53 4.79
C ALA A 185 -2.52 5.24 4.13
N VAL A 186 -1.65 4.51 4.82
CA VAL A 186 -1.10 3.23 4.32
C VAL A 186 -1.88 2.01 4.82
N LEU A 187 -2.67 2.17 5.88
CA LEU A 187 -3.56 1.15 6.41
C LEU A 187 -4.82 1.80 6.98
N LYS A 188 -5.98 1.22 6.69
CA LYS A 188 -7.23 1.41 7.44
C LYS A 188 -7.76 0.04 7.81
N ALA A 189 -8.10 -0.17 9.07
CA ALA A 189 -8.62 -1.45 9.52
C ALA A 189 -9.60 -1.28 10.68
N ALA A 190 -10.62 -2.13 10.71
CA ALA A 190 -11.31 -2.45 11.95
C ALA A 190 -10.49 -3.50 12.72
N TYR A 191 -10.54 -3.50 14.04
CA TYR A 191 -9.81 -4.46 14.85
C TYR A 191 -10.56 -4.88 16.11
N ALA A 192 -10.21 -6.06 16.59
CA ALA A 192 -10.64 -6.61 17.87
C ALA A 192 -9.49 -7.37 18.52
N VAL A 193 -9.50 -7.47 19.85
CA VAL A 193 -8.43 -8.07 20.65
C VAL A 193 -8.93 -9.18 21.55
N GLU A 194 -8.01 -10.08 21.89
CA GLU A 194 -8.15 -11.07 22.95
C GLU A 194 -6.98 -10.88 23.92
N ARG A 195 -7.28 -10.80 25.22
CA ARG A 195 -6.33 -10.43 26.28
C ARG A 195 -5.82 -11.63 27.08
N THR A 196 -6.45 -12.78 26.91
CA THR A 196 -6.24 -14.01 27.68
C THR A 196 -5.10 -14.88 27.14
N SER A 197 -4.79 -14.76 25.85
CA SER A 197 -3.67 -15.49 25.25
C SER A 197 -2.33 -14.82 25.55
N ALA A 198 -1.25 -15.62 25.53
CA ALA A 198 0.12 -15.14 25.61
C ALA A 198 0.92 -15.65 24.40
N PRO A 199 1.36 -14.79 23.47
CA PRO A 199 1.09 -13.34 23.39
C PRO A 199 -0.41 -13.02 23.19
N LYS A 200 -0.84 -11.81 23.56
CA LYS A 200 -2.24 -11.37 23.38
C LYS A 200 -2.57 -11.30 21.90
N ALA A 201 -3.73 -11.83 21.50
CA ALA A 201 -4.13 -11.90 20.11
C ALA A 201 -4.91 -10.66 19.66
N MET A 202 -4.78 -10.31 18.38
CA MET A 202 -5.51 -9.21 17.73
C MET A 202 -5.84 -9.59 16.29
N ASN A 203 -6.99 -9.16 15.79
CA ASN A 203 -7.38 -9.36 14.40
C ASN A 203 -7.61 -8.00 13.74
N TYR A 204 -7.04 -7.80 12.55
CA TYR A 204 -7.39 -6.67 11.69
C TYR A 204 -8.31 -7.15 10.58
N ARG A 205 -9.38 -6.42 10.32
CA ARG A 205 -10.15 -6.49 9.09
C ARG A 205 -9.79 -5.31 8.21
N LEU A 206 -9.21 -5.62 7.06
CA LEU A 206 -8.86 -4.63 6.04
C LEU A 206 -10.11 -4.12 5.33
N ALA A 207 -9.98 -3.00 4.62
CA ALA A 207 -11.09 -2.39 3.86
C ALA A 207 -11.69 -3.34 2.80
N ASP A 208 -10.91 -4.28 2.28
CA ASP A 208 -11.37 -5.31 1.33
C ASP A 208 -12.03 -6.54 2.01
N GLY A 209 -12.20 -6.51 3.33
CA GLY A 209 -12.81 -7.56 4.13
C GLY A 209 -11.88 -8.68 4.55
N ARG A 210 -10.65 -8.76 4.02
CA ARG A 210 -9.67 -9.77 4.45
C ARG A 210 -9.24 -9.55 5.89
N VAL A 211 -8.95 -10.65 6.58
CA VAL A 211 -8.52 -10.63 7.98
C VAL A 211 -7.03 -10.96 8.09
N GLN A 212 -6.31 -10.15 8.85
CA GLN A 212 -4.96 -10.45 9.31
C GLN A 212 -5.01 -10.87 10.78
N ALA A 213 -4.42 -12.02 11.06
CA ALA A 213 -4.18 -12.45 12.43
C ALA A 213 -2.87 -11.84 12.93
N GLY A 214 -2.89 -11.29 14.14
CA GLY A 214 -1.74 -10.70 14.76
C GLY A 214 -1.68 -10.90 16.26
N ILE A 215 -0.61 -10.41 16.85
CA ILE A 215 -0.43 -10.34 18.29
C ILE A 215 -0.12 -8.91 18.67
N TRP A 216 -0.41 -8.57 19.92
CA TRP A 216 -0.18 -7.23 20.45
C TRP A 216 0.28 -7.27 21.90
N GLU A 217 0.97 -6.23 22.30
CA GLU A 217 1.36 -6.02 23.69
C GLU A 217 1.45 -4.52 23.95
N LEU A 218 0.82 -4.07 25.03
CA LEU A 218 0.90 -2.70 25.50
C LEU A 218 1.66 -2.69 26.83
N ASP A 219 2.81 -2.03 26.84
CA ASP A 219 3.62 -1.79 28.04
C ASP A 219 3.74 -0.27 28.25
N GLY A 220 3.00 0.24 29.24
CA GLY A 220 2.87 1.67 29.50
C GLY A 220 2.40 2.44 28.26
N ARG A 221 3.30 3.23 27.66
CA ARG A 221 3.05 4.02 26.45
C ARG A 221 3.58 3.38 25.17
N GLN A 222 4.12 2.16 25.24
CA GLN A 222 4.68 1.46 24.09
C GLN A 222 3.76 0.32 23.66
N LEU A 223 3.33 0.36 22.39
CA LEU A 223 2.52 -0.68 21.77
C LEU A 223 3.36 -1.45 20.76
N ARG A 224 3.48 -2.76 20.96
CA ARG A 224 4.06 -3.71 20.00
C ARG A 224 2.93 -4.44 19.29
N THR A 225 3.01 -4.57 17.97
CA THR A 225 2.09 -5.43 17.20
C THR A 225 2.83 -6.20 16.14
N CYS A 226 2.44 -7.45 15.90
CA CYS A 226 2.96 -8.27 14.81
C CYS A 226 1.82 -8.94 14.07
N PHE A 227 1.71 -8.72 12.76
CA PHE A 227 0.66 -9.28 11.92
C PHE A 227 1.24 -10.18 10.85
N ALA A 228 0.57 -11.30 10.57
CA ALA A 228 0.84 -12.08 9.37
C ALA A 228 0.13 -11.47 8.15
N SER A 229 0.54 -11.89 6.96
CA SER A 229 -0.20 -11.60 5.72
C SER A 229 -1.65 -12.12 5.82
N PRO A 230 -2.61 -11.53 5.08
CA PRO A 230 -4.01 -11.93 5.20
C PRO A 230 -4.21 -13.43 4.95
N GLY A 231 -4.98 -14.08 5.84
CA GLY A 231 -5.24 -15.53 5.79
C GLY A 231 -4.09 -16.43 6.26
N GLN A 232 -2.93 -15.89 6.60
CA GLN A 232 -1.81 -16.68 7.15
C GLN A 232 -1.95 -16.90 8.66
N PRO A 233 -1.26 -17.92 9.23
CA PRO A 233 -1.30 -18.22 10.65
C PRO A 233 -0.90 -17.03 11.53
N ARG A 234 -1.50 -16.94 12.72
CA ARG A 234 -1.16 -15.91 13.71
C ARG A 234 0.32 -16.01 14.09
N PRO A 235 1.08 -14.90 14.12
CA PRO A 235 2.44 -14.90 14.66
C PRO A 235 2.46 -15.29 16.14
N THR A 236 3.52 -15.95 16.57
CA THR A 236 3.74 -16.35 17.97
C THR A 236 4.79 -15.49 18.68
N GLU A 237 5.43 -14.57 17.96
CA GLU A 237 6.52 -13.72 18.44
C GLU A 237 6.47 -12.33 17.81
N PHE A 238 7.03 -11.34 18.52
CA PHE A 238 7.15 -9.96 18.05
C PHE A 238 8.39 -9.78 17.19
N ALA A 239 8.41 -10.46 16.05
CA ALA A 239 9.50 -10.38 15.08
C ALA A 239 8.99 -10.59 13.65
N SER A 240 9.75 -10.06 12.69
CA SER A 240 9.61 -10.39 11.28
C SER A 240 10.98 -10.69 10.69
N ALA A 241 11.08 -11.82 9.99
CA ALA A 241 12.26 -12.33 9.31
C ALA A 241 12.10 -12.25 7.79
N ARG A 242 13.22 -12.39 7.06
CA ARG A 242 13.26 -12.20 5.61
C ARG A 242 12.27 -13.12 4.89
N GLY A 243 11.27 -12.52 4.23
CA GLY A 243 10.29 -13.23 3.41
C GLY A 243 9.15 -13.92 4.17
N ASP A 244 9.00 -13.70 5.48
CA ASP A 244 7.95 -14.34 6.27
C ASP A 244 6.55 -13.72 6.09
N GLY A 245 6.44 -12.63 5.34
CA GLY A 245 5.18 -11.94 5.10
C GLY A 245 4.59 -11.27 6.34
N ARG A 246 5.36 -11.14 7.44
CA ARG A 246 4.93 -10.52 8.69
C ARG A 246 5.25 -9.02 8.70
N THR A 247 4.48 -8.28 9.48
CA THR A 247 4.71 -6.87 9.76
C THR A 247 4.78 -6.69 11.27
N PHE A 248 5.98 -6.46 11.79
CA PHE A 248 6.22 -6.15 13.19
C PHE A 248 6.41 -4.63 13.35
N THR A 249 5.65 -4.01 14.26
CA THR A 249 5.72 -2.56 14.52
C THR A 249 5.74 -2.24 16.00
N VAL A 250 6.44 -1.18 16.34
CA VAL A 250 6.49 -0.59 17.67
C VAL A 250 6.02 0.86 17.58
N TRP A 251 5.15 1.25 18.49
CA TRP A 251 4.52 2.56 18.56
C TRP A 251 4.68 3.16 19.95
N THR A 252 4.72 4.48 20.05
CA THR A 252 4.70 5.19 21.32
C THR A 252 3.63 6.27 21.32
N LYS A 253 3.00 6.48 22.48
CA LYS A 253 2.02 7.55 22.73
C LYS A 253 2.64 8.78 23.37
#